data_AF-A0A525INB0-F1
#
_entry.id   AF-A0A525INB0-F1
#
_cell.length_a   1.000
_cell.length_b   1.000
_cell.length_c   1.000
_cell.angle_alpha   90.00
_cell.angle_beta   90.00
_cell.angle_gamma   90.00
#
_symmetry.space_group_name_H-M   'P 1'
#
loop_
_entity.id
_entity.type
_entity.pdbx_description
1 polymer ?
#
loop_
_entity_poly.entity_id
_entity_poly.type
_entity_poly.pdbx_seq_one_letter_code
_entity_poly.pdbx_strand_id
1 'polypeptide(L)'
;MLRVVVLGAAAGGGIPQWNCGCPVCLAARTRHPELQSTQASIAISADGDHWFLINASPDLRQQLIATPQLHPAPGKLRHSPIAGVILTNGEIDAVAGLLSMREGWPFAIYAHRKVLAILNSNSIFNVLNEKNVRRQPIEVEQTFEPVLPGGSPSGIEILPFAVAGKSAWYLEGKVHPAGADGAGDTLGLRIRDKATGKFFYFLAACADVTDDLKSRLAGAPLVFFDGTVWRDDELILAGLGNKTGQGMGHIAMSGDTGAIAALSGLGIDRKIFLHINNSNPALLHDSAERKIAEQAGWQIPADGTEITL
;
A
#
# COMPACT_ATOMS: atom_id res chain seq x y z
N MET A 1 11.12 13.05 -12.97
CA MET A 1 11.29 13.10 -11.50
C MET A 1 10.13 12.34 -10.93
N LEU A 2 10.41 11.32 -10.13
CA LEU A 2 9.38 10.44 -9.59
C LEU A 2 8.65 11.14 -8.46
N ARG A 3 7.34 11.33 -8.60
CA ARG A 3 6.47 11.90 -7.58
C ARG A 3 5.66 10.79 -6.93
N VAL A 4 5.47 10.90 -5.63
CA VAL A 4 4.64 10.03 -4.81
C VAL A 4 3.71 10.88 -3.96
N VAL A 5 2.43 10.54 -3.90
CA VAL A 5 1.47 11.09 -2.94
C VAL A 5 0.97 9.95 -2.07
N VAL A 6 1.12 10.07 -0.75
CA VAL A 6 0.50 9.14 0.21
C VAL A 6 -0.98 9.45 0.28
N LEU A 7 -1.83 8.57 -0.27
CA LEU A 7 -3.28 8.78 -0.26
C LEU A 7 -3.89 8.38 1.08
N GLY A 8 -3.38 7.30 1.65
CA GLY A 8 -3.75 6.78 2.96
C GLY A 8 -2.57 6.04 3.58
N ALA A 9 -2.43 6.11 4.90
CA ALA A 9 -1.34 5.47 5.65
C ALA A 9 -1.82 4.39 6.62
N ALA A 10 -3.13 4.27 6.87
CA ALA A 10 -3.69 3.30 7.82
C ALA A 10 -3.79 1.89 7.22
N ALA A 11 -3.77 0.86 8.06
CA ALA A 11 -4.16 -0.50 7.68
C ALA A 11 -5.69 -0.61 7.46
N GLY A 12 -6.16 -1.79 7.10
CA GLY A 12 -7.59 -2.11 6.98
C GLY A 12 -8.44 -1.56 8.12
N GLY A 13 -9.55 -0.90 7.76
CA GLY A 13 -10.46 -0.24 8.69
C GLY A 13 -10.19 1.24 8.95
N GLY A 14 -8.99 1.75 8.66
CA GLY A 14 -8.64 3.16 8.77
C GLY A 14 -8.48 3.66 10.21
N ILE A 15 -8.20 4.96 10.35
CA ILE A 15 -8.08 5.66 11.64
C ILE A 15 -8.99 6.90 11.62
N PRO A 16 -9.94 7.05 12.55
CA PRO A 16 -10.40 6.03 13.47
C PRO A 16 -11.13 4.90 12.73
N GLN A 17 -10.94 3.65 13.16
CA GLN A 17 -11.76 2.56 12.65
C GLN A 17 -13.21 2.71 13.12
N TRP A 18 -14.16 2.43 12.21
CA TRP A 18 -15.58 2.77 12.36
C TRP A 18 -16.21 2.30 13.69
N ASN A 19 -15.84 1.11 14.17
CA ASN A 19 -16.35 0.47 15.39
C ASN A 19 -15.32 0.37 16.53
N CYS A 20 -14.20 1.10 16.45
CA CYS A 20 -13.12 0.99 17.44
C CYS A 20 -13.12 2.17 18.43
N GLY A 21 -13.01 1.83 19.72
CA GLY A 21 -12.90 2.77 20.84
C GLY A 21 -11.52 2.77 21.51
N CYS A 22 -10.48 2.24 20.87
CA CYS A 22 -9.13 2.23 21.42
C CYS A 22 -8.60 3.67 21.64
N PRO A 23 -7.53 3.86 22.45
CA PRO A 23 -7.01 5.20 22.74
C PRO A 23 -6.69 6.05 21.50
N VAL A 24 -6.13 5.43 20.45
CA VAL A 24 -5.82 6.10 19.18
C VAL A 24 -7.09 6.53 18.46
N CYS A 25 -8.08 5.63 18.30
CA CYS A 25 -9.35 5.97 17.65
C CYS A 25 -10.12 7.05 18.41
N LEU A 26 -10.14 6.98 19.75
CA LEU A 26 -10.77 8.00 20.57
C LEU A 26 -10.07 9.35 20.42
N ALA A 27 -8.73 9.37 20.41
CA ALA A 27 -7.95 10.56 20.14
C ALA A 27 -8.27 11.15 18.76
N ALA A 28 -8.26 10.34 17.71
CA ALA A 28 -8.56 10.73 16.33
C ALA A 28 -9.99 11.29 16.13
N ARG A 29 -10.95 10.84 16.95
CA ARG A 29 -12.32 11.37 16.94
C ARG A 29 -12.49 12.69 17.70
N THR A 30 -11.60 12.98 18.65
CA THR A 30 -11.82 14.04 19.63
C THR A 30 -10.68 15.06 19.64
N ARG A 31 -9.59 14.73 20.32
CA ARG A 31 -8.52 15.68 20.67
C ARG A 31 -7.48 15.85 19.57
N HIS A 32 -7.37 14.87 18.67
CA HIS A 32 -6.29 14.77 17.70
C HIS A 32 -6.79 14.35 16.30
N PRO A 33 -7.68 15.15 15.66
CA PRO A 33 -8.19 14.83 14.32
C PRO A 33 -7.12 14.69 13.24
N GLU A 34 -5.92 15.23 13.44
CA GLU A 34 -4.75 15.04 12.59
C GLU A 34 -4.26 13.58 12.51
N LEU A 35 -4.69 12.73 13.45
CA LEU A 35 -4.41 11.28 13.42
C LEU A 35 -5.31 10.52 12.44
N GLN A 36 -6.33 11.19 11.88
CA GLN A 36 -7.21 10.56 10.89
C GLN A 36 -6.40 10.16 9.66
N SER A 37 -6.58 8.92 9.24
CA SER A 37 -5.91 8.38 8.06
C SER A 37 -6.77 7.32 7.40
N THR A 38 -6.87 7.43 6.09
CA THR A 38 -7.53 6.48 5.21
C THR A 38 -6.65 5.26 4.96
N GLN A 39 -7.25 4.20 4.45
CA GLN A 39 -6.56 2.93 4.20
C GLN A 39 -5.46 3.05 3.15
N ALA A 40 -4.39 2.27 3.37
CA ALA A 40 -3.12 2.35 2.67
C ALA A 40 -3.24 2.35 1.14
N SER A 41 -2.83 3.46 0.54
CA SER A 41 -2.69 3.61 -0.90
C SER A 41 -1.73 4.76 -1.20
N ILE A 42 -1.00 4.68 -2.30
CA ILE A 42 -0.16 5.77 -2.80
C ILE A 42 -0.46 6.01 -4.29
N ALA A 43 -0.24 7.24 -4.75
CA ALA A 43 -0.23 7.57 -6.17
C ALA A 43 1.19 7.89 -6.62
N ILE A 44 1.61 7.39 -7.77
CA ILE A 44 2.93 7.63 -8.36
C ILE A 44 2.84 8.24 -9.75
N SER A 45 3.77 9.12 -10.11
CA SER A 45 3.83 9.74 -11.43
C SER A 45 5.26 10.11 -11.82
N ALA A 46 5.59 10.02 -13.12
CA ALA A 46 6.86 10.47 -13.68
C ALA A 46 6.78 11.86 -14.33
N ASP A 47 5.58 12.27 -14.76
CA ASP A 47 5.33 13.51 -15.51
C ASP A 47 4.47 14.54 -14.74
N GLY A 48 3.78 14.11 -13.68
CA GLY A 48 2.85 14.93 -12.89
C GLY A 48 1.42 14.99 -13.46
N ASP A 49 1.19 14.45 -14.66
CA ASP A 49 -0.08 14.51 -15.37
C ASP A 49 -0.80 13.15 -15.37
N HIS A 50 -0.03 12.05 -15.47
CA HIS A 50 -0.54 10.69 -15.44
C HIS A 50 -0.09 9.99 -14.16
N TRP A 51 -1.07 9.41 -13.46
CA TRP A 51 -0.86 8.83 -12.16
C TRP A 51 -1.22 7.34 -12.14
N PHE A 52 -0.42 6.57 -11.43
CA PHE A 52 -0.71 5.17 -11.14
C PHE A 52 -0.95 5.00 -9.65
N LEU A 53 -2.03 4.31 -9.29
CA LEU A 53 -2.31 3.97 -7.90
C LEU A 53 -1.59 2.68 -7.53
N ILE A 54 -0.97 2.63 -6.35
CA ILE A 54 -0.58 1.37 -5.71
C ILE A 54 -1.65 1.05 -4.67
N ASN A 55 -2.38 -0.03 -4.93
CA ASN A 55 -3.64 -0.41 -4.27
C ASN A 55 -4.76 0.62 -4.45
N ALA A 56 -6.02 0.14 -4.42
CA ALA A 56 -7.23 0.94 -4.51
C ALA A 56 -8.09 0.68 -3.28
N SER A 57 -7.95 1.53 -2.27
CA SER A 57 -8.57 1.33 -0.96
C SER A 57 -10.09 1.56 -0.96
N PRO A 58 -10.85 1.04 0.03
CA PRO A 58 -12.27 1.38 0.20
C PRO A 58 -12.52 2.89 0.31
N ASP A 59 -11.53 3.66 0.76
CA ASP A 59 -11.61 5.11 0.94
C ASP A 59 -11.29 5.90 -0.34
N LEU A 60 -11.06 5.21 -1.47
CA LEU A 60 -10.53 5.80 -2.70
C LEU A 60 -11.28 7.07 -3.13
N ARG A 61 -12.62 7.09 -3.06
CA ARG A 61 -13.38 8.28 -3.42
C ARG A 61 -12.95 9.51 -2.61
N GLN A 62 -12.76 9.37 -1.31
CA GLN A 62 -12.34 10.46 -0.44
C GLN A 62 -10.87 10.83 -0.68
N GLN A 63 -10.01 9.84 -0.91
CA GLN A 63 -8.60 10.03 -1.27
C GLN A 63 -8.45 10.88 -2.55
N LEU A 64 -9.23 10.57 -3.60
CA LEU A 64 -9.21 11.33 -4.85
C LEU A 64 -9.74 12.76 -4.66
N ILE A 65 -10.79 12.95 -3.87
CA ILE A 65 -11.33 14.29 -3.56
C ILE A 65 -10.28 15.14 -2.83
N ALA A 66 -9.57 14.56 -1.87
CA ALA A 66 -8.58 15.25 -1.07
C ALA A 66 -7.25 15.53 -1.79
N THR A 67 -7.02 14.94 -2.97
CA THR A 67 -5.73 15.00 -3.67
C THR A 67 -5.85 15.77 -4.99
N PRO A 68 -5.49 17.07 -5.04
CA PRO A 68 -5.64 17.91 -6.24
C PRO A 68 -4.95 17.36 -7.50
N GLN A 69 -3.82 16.66 -7.35
CA GLN A 69 -3.07 16.02 -8.44
C GLN A 69 -3.90 14.97 -9.18
N LEU A 70 -4.92 14.41 -8.50
CA LEU A 70 -5.78 13.36 -9.04
C LEU A 70 -7.12 13.90 -9.56
N HIS A 71 -7.32 15.21 -9.58
CA HIS A 71 -8.55 15.82 -10.06
C HIS A 71 -8.66 15.79 -11.60
N PRO A 72 -9.88 15.80 -12.16
CA PRO A 72 -10.10 15.96 -13.59
C PRO A 72 -9.41 17.23 -14.13
N ALA A 73 -8.90 17.17 -15.36
CA ALA A 73 -8.26 18.32 -15.99
C ALA A 73 -9.27 19.49 -16.16
N PRO A 74 -8.84 20.76 -15.99
CA PRO A 74 -9.72 21.91 -16.12
C PRO A 74 -10.50 21.93 -17.43
N GLY A 75 -11.80 22.25 -17.34
CA GLY A 75 -12.70 22.34 -18.50
C GLY A 75 -13.13 20.99 -19.10
N LYS A 76 -12.73 19.85 -18.55
CA LYS A 76 -13.20 18.53 -18.98
C LYS A 76 -14.40 18.08 -18.16
N LEU A 77 -15.48 17.66 -18.82
CA LEU A 77 -16.68 17.12 -18.17
C LEU A 77 -16.46 15.73 -17.57
N ARG A 78 -15.62 14.90 -18.22
CA ARG A 78 -15.22 13.58 -17.75
C ARG A 78 -13.76 13.37 -18.11
N HIS A 79 -12.91 13.38 -17.09
CA HIS A 79 -11.49 13.16 -17.18
C HIS A 79 -10.98 12.54 -15.87
N SER A 80 -9.99 11.67 -15.94
CA SER A 80 -9.22 11.26 -14.77
C SER A 80 -7.74 11.14 -15.14
N PRO A 81 -6.84 11.68 -14.31
CA PRO A 81 -5.39 11.52 -14.50
C PRO A 81 -4.90 10.11 -14.14
N ILE A 82 -5.75 9.26 -13.55
CA ILE A 82 -5.39 7.89 -13.19
C ILE A 82 -5.29 7.04 -14.46
N ALA A 83 -4.08 6.61 -14.79
CA ALA A 83 -3.74 5.77 -15.93
C ALA A 83 -3.82 4.27 -15.60
N GLY A 84 -3.61 3.89 -14.34
CA GLY A 84 -3.71 2.50 -13.91
C GLY A 84 -3.64 2.30 -12.40
N VAL A 85 -3.90 1.06 -12.00
CA VAL A 85 -3.85 0.59 -10.61
C VAL A 85 -2.95 -0.64 -10.56
N ILE A 86 -1.94 -0.64 -9.69
CA ILE A 86 -1.07 -1.78 -9.41
C ILE A 86 -1.47 -2.35 -8.06
N LEU A 87 -1.87 -3.63 -8.02
CA LEU A 87 -2.30 -4.29 -6.79
C LEU A 87 -1.15 -5.15 -6.24
N THR A 88 -0.82 -4.95 -4.97
CA THR A 88 0.24 -5.72 -4.29
C THR A 88 -0.28 -7.02 -3.67
N ASN A 89 -1.58 -7.12 -3.42
CA ASN A 89 -2.25 -8.31 -2.89
C ASN A 89 -3.74 -8.32 -3.29
N GLY A 90 -4.50 -9.31 -2.78
CA GLY A 90 -5.94 -9.44 -2.99
C GLY A 90 -6.81 -9.05 -1.79
N GLU A 91 -6.26 -8.36 -0.79
CA GLU A 91 -6.99 -7.97 0.42
C GLU A 91 -8.07 -6.91 0.13
N ILE A 92 -9.11 -6.90 0.96
CA ILE A 92 -10.27 -6.00 0.78
C ILE A 92 -9.83 -4.53 0.79
N ASP A 93 -8.91 -4.18 1.69
CA ASP A 93 -8.35 -2.83 1.82
C ASP A 93 -7.44 -2.43 0.64
N ALA A 94 -7.04 -3.38 -0.22
CA ALA A 94 -6.28 -3.12 -1.43
C ALA A 94 -7.11 -3.08 -2.71
N VAL A 95 -8.28 -3.75 -2.74
CA VAL A 95 -9.05 -3.94 -3.99
C VAL A 95 -10.43 -3.27 -4.00
N ALA A 96 -11.03 -2.98 -2.85
CA ALA A 96 -12.44 -2.54 -2.80
C ALA A 96 -12.67 -1.19 -3.50
N GLY A 97 -11.66 -0.32 -3.55
CA GLY A 97 -11.72 0.97 -4.23
C GLY A 97 -11.97 0.86 -5.73
N LEU A 98 -11.59 -0.26 -6.35
CA LEU A 98 -11.88 -0.56 -7.75
C LEU A 98 -13.37 -0.46 -8.06
N LEU A 99 -14.23 -0.82 -7.10
CA LEU A 99 -15.68 -0.73 -7.29
C LEU A 99 -16.13 0.71 -7.51
N SER A 100 -15.45 1.70 -6.92
CA SER A 100 -15.72 3.14 -7.07
C SER A 100 -15.14 3.76 -8.34
N MET A 101 -14.48 2.97 -9.20
CA MET A 101 -13.88 3.42 -10.48
C MET A 101 -14.68 2.94 -11.70
N ARG A 102 -15.98 2.68 -11.55
CA ARG A 102 -16.83 1.96 -12.52
C ARG A 102 -17.50 2.83 -13.58
N GLU A 103 -17.38 4.14 -13.48
CA GLU A 103 -18.09 5.10 -14.32
C GLU A 103 -17.43 5.28 -15.71
N GLY A 104 -16.76 4.25 -16.23
CA GLY A 104 -16.39 4.15 -17.65
C GLY A 104 -15.16 4.96 -18.09
N TRP A 105 -14.31 5.42 -17.18
CA TRP A 105 -13.00 5.96 -17.55
C TRP A 105 -12.00 4.83 -17.87
N PRO A 106 -11.21 4.92 -18.96
CA PRO A 106 -10.25 3.88 -19.31
C PRO A 106 -8.98 3.94 -18.45
N PHE A 107 -8.55 2.79 -17.94
CA PHE A 107 -7.28 2.60 -17.21
C PHE A 107 -6.88 1.11 -17.27
N ALA A 108 -5.72 0.74 -16.72
CA ALA A 108 -5.31 -0.66 -16.61
C ALA A 108 -5.18 -1.11 -15.14
N ILE A 109 -5.50 -2.37 -14.86
CA ILE A 109 -5.21 -3.02 -13.58
C ILE A 109 -4.01 -3.94 -13.79
N TYR A 110 -2.94 -3.73 -13.04
CA TYR A 110 -1.76 -4.57 -13.01
C TYR A 110 -1.75 -5.36 -11.72
N ALA A 111 -1.75 -6.68 -11.79
CA ALA A 111 -1.67 -7.51 -10.60
C ALA A 111 -1.14 -8.89 -10.95
N HIS A 112 -0.59 -9.58 -9.94
CA HIS A 112 -0.18 -10.96 -10.14
C HIS A 112 -1.39 -11.82 -10.52
N ARG A 113 -1.16 -12.93 -11.26
CA ARG A 113 -2.23 -13.79 -11.77
C ARG A 113 -3.17 -14.29 -10.67
N LYS A 114 -2.65 -14.50 -9.45
CA LYS A 114 -3.46 -14.86 -8.29
C LYS A 114 -4.53 -13.81 -7.97
N VAL A 115 -4.12 -12.54 -7.88
CA VAL A 115 -5.03 -11.41 -7.63
C VAL A 115 -6.01 -11.22 -8.79
N LEU A 116 -5.55 -11.35 -10.04
CA LEU A 116 -6.46 -11.27 -11.19
C LEU A 116 -7.50 -12.39 -11.20
N ALA A 117 -7.13 -13.61 -10.79
CA ALA A 117 -8.07 -14.71 -10.65
C ALA A 117 -9.14 -14.44 -9.58
N ILE A 118 -8.75 -13.82 -8.46
CA ILE A 118 -9.70 -13.34 -7.44
C ILE A 118 -10.67 -12.34 -8.06
N LEU A 119 -10.18 -11.33 -8.78
CA LEU A 119 -11.06 -10.33 -9.41
C LEU A 119 -11.98 -10.96 -10.47
N ASN A 120 -11.52 -12.00 -11.18
CA ASN A 120 -12.31 -12.72 -12.18
C ASN A 120 -13.39 -13.61 -11.54
N SER A 121 -13.10 -14.22 -10.38
CA SER A 121 -14.06 -15.09 -9.68
C SER A 121 -15.16 -14.32 -8.94
N ASN A 122 -15.03 -13.00 -8.80
CA ASN A 122 -15.96 -12.14 -8.06
C ASN A 122 -16.70 -11.20 -9.02
N SER A 123 -17.94 -11.54 -9.36
CA SER A 123 -18.74 -10.85 -10.38
C SER A 123 -18.97 -9.36 -10.11
N ILE A 124 -18.85 -8.90 -8.86
CA ILE A 124 -18.96 -7.48 -8.51
C ILE A 124 -17.88 -6.63 -9.20
N PHE A 125 -16.70 -7.17 -9.50
CA PHE A 125 -15.65 -6.45 -10.23
C PHE A 125 -15.88 -6.40 -11.74
N ASN A 126 -16.88 -7.09 -12.28
CA ASN A 126 -17.25 -7.01 -13.70
C ASN A 126 -17.91 -5.68 -14.05
N VAL A 127 -18.21 -4.84 -13.05
CA VAL A 127 -18.54 -3.42 -13.25
C VAL A 127 -17.41 -2.67 -13.97
N LEU A 128 -16.17 -3.15 -13.86
CA LEU A 128 -15.03 -2.68 -14.64
C LEU A 128 -14.94 -3.48 -15.94
N ASN A 129 -15.59 -2.96 -16.98
CA ASN A 129 -15.64 -3.59 -18.29
C ASN A 129 -14.25 -3.69 -18.93
N GLU A 130 -13.85 -4.89 -19.35
CA GLU A 130 -12.52 -5.16 -19.94
C GLU A 130 -12.20 -4.36 -21.21
N LYS A 131 -13.21 -3.86 -21.92
CA LYS A 131 -13.01 -2.95 -23.06
C LYS A 131 -12.37 -1.63 -22.64
N ASN A 132 -12.68 -1.16 -21.42
CA ASN A 132 -12.18 0.09 -20.86
C ASN A 132 -11.07 -0.16 -19.83
N VAL A 133 -11.18 -1.24 -19.06
CA VAL A 133 -10.31 -1.56 -17.93
C VAL A 133 -9.62 -2.89 -18.17
N ARG A 134 -8.44 -2.84 -18.81
CA ARG A 134 -7.68 -4.06 -19.11
C ARG A 134 -7.02 -4.60 -17.83
N ARG A 135 -7.14 -5.90 -17.60
CA ARG A 135 -6.43 -6.63 -16.52
C ARG A 135 -5.13 -7.20 -17.08
N GLN A 136 -3.99 -6.69 -16.64
CA GLN A 136 -2.65 -7.03 -17.11
C GLN A 136 -1.92 -7.84 -16.05
N PRO A 137 -1.55 -9.11 -16.33
CA PRO A 137 -0.76 -9.89 -15.40
C PRO A 137 0.65 -9.31 -15.27
N ILE A 138 1.16 -9.28 -14.04
CA ILE A 138 2.57 -9.00 -13.75
C ILE A 138 3.22 -10.23 -13.14
N GLU A 139 4.51 -10.41 -13.40
CA GLU A 139 5.28 -11.58 -12.97
C GLU A 139 6.34 -11.16 -11.93
N VAL A 140 6.59 -12.05 -10.97
CA VAL A 140 7.60 -11.87 -9.93
C VAL A 140 9.00 -11.91 -10.55
N GLU A 141 9.88 -11.01 -10.09
CA GLU A 141 11.25 -10.80 -10.60
C GLU A 141 11.33 -10.41 -12.10
N GLN A 142 10.22 -9.96 -12.71
CA GLN A 142 10.22 -9.43 -14.06
C GLN A 142 9.82 -7.96 -14.05
N THR A 143 10.69 -7.12 -14.61
CA THR A 143 10.37 -5.69 -14.77
C THR A 143 9.27 -5.50 -15.82
N PHE A 144 8.40 -4.54 -15.56
CA PHE A 144 7.44 -4.05 -16.54
C PHE A 144 7.32 -2.53 -16.47
N GLU A 145 6.80 -1.93 -17.53
CA GLU A 145 6.49 -0.51 -17.60
C GLU A 145 4.98 -0.36 -17.81
N PRO A 146 4.25 0.25 -16.84
CA PRO A 146 2.85 0.60 -17.06
C PRO A 146 2.71 1.49 -18.28
N VAL A 147 1.58 1.36 -18.99
CA VAL A 147 1.29 2.15 -20.19
C VAL A 147 0.27 3.22 -19.88
N LEU A 148 0.41 4.37 -20.54
CA LEU A 148 -0.55 5.47 -20.47
C LEU A 148 -1.81 5.14 -21.29
N PRO A 149 -2.93 5.86 -21.06
CA PRO A 149 -4.05 5.84 -21.98
C PRO A 149 -3.58 6.22 -23.39
N GLY A 150 -3.67 5.29 -24.35
CA GLY A 150 -3.13 5.44 -25.70
C GLY A 150 -1.92 4.54 -26.01
N GLY A 151 -1.35 3.87 -25.01
CA GLY A 151 -0.35 2.82 -25.17
C GLY A 151 1.11 3.29 -25.16
N SER A 152 1.37 4.57 -24.94
CA SER A 152 2.73 5.08 -24.73
C SER A 152 3.31 4.61 -23.39
N PRO A 153 4.65 4.47 -23.29
CA PRO A 153 5.33 4.14 -22.04
C PRO A 153 5.13 5.24 -20.99
N SER A 154 4.98 4.85 -19.71
CA SER A 154 4.83 5.80 -18.59
C SER A 154 6.13 6.46 -18.13
N GLY A 155 7.30 5.91 -18.51
CA GLY A 155 8.58 6.32 -17.94
C GLY A 155 8.86 5.73 -16.55
N ILE A 156 7.94 4.89 -16.02
CA ILE A 156 8.07 4.22 -14.72
C ILE A 156 8.37 2.74 -14.96
N GLU A 157 9.48 2.25 -14.44
CA GLU A 157 9.77 0.81 -14.39
C GLU A 157 9.41 0.25 -13.02
N ILE A 158 8.67 -0.85 -13.00
CA ILE A 158 8.27 -1.55 -11.77
C ILE A 158 8.80 -2.97 -11.79
N LEU A 159 9.49 -3.37 -10.72
CA LEU A 159 9.91 -4.75 -10.45
C LEU A 159 9.13 -5.30 -9.25
N PRO A 160 8.16 -6.20 -9.47
CA PRO A 160 7.52 -6.95 -8.41
C PRO A 160 8.45 -8.02 -7.86
N PHE A 161 8.43 -8.23 -6.54
CA PHE A 161 9.12 -9.34 -5.89
C PHE A 161 8.24 -9.94 -4.81
N ALA A 162 8.41 -11.24 -4.55
CA ALA A 162 7.67 -11.92 -3.51
C ALA A 162 8.16 -11.46 -2.13
N VAL A 163 7.21 -11.23 -1.22
CA VAL A 163 7.49 -10.90 0.17
C VAL A 163 6.79 -11.94 1.05
N ALA A 164 7.41 -12.29 2.18
CA ALA A 164 6.76 -13.13 3.18
C ALA A 164 5.43 -12.46 3.59
N GLY A 165 4.32 -13.15 3.42
CA GLY A 165 2.98 -12.59 3.64
C GLY A 165 1.92 -13.69 3.60
N LYS A 166 0.65 -13.30 3.73
CA LYS A 166 -0.48 -14.23 3.72
C LYS A 166 -1.40 -13.97 2.53
N SER A 167 -2.16 -14.99 2.14
CA SER A 167 -3.30 -14.83 1.23
C SER A 167 -4.39 -13.99 1.90
N ALA A 168 -5.24 -13.38 1.07
CA ALA A 168 -6.30 -12.50 1.54
C ALA A 168 -7.20 -13.18 2.58
N TRP A 169 -7.55 -12.47 3.65
CA TRP A 169 -8.21 -13.07 4.82
C TRP A 169 -9.51 -13.82 4.46
N TYR A 170 -10.33 -13.31 3.54
CA TYR A 170 -11.59 -13.98 3.14
C TYR A 170 -11.38 -15.28 2.33
N LEU A 171 -10.14 -15.61 1.97
CA LEU A 171 -9.71 -16.86 1.35
C LEU A 171 -9.06 -17.84 2.35
N GLU A 172 -8.90 -17.46 3.63
CA GLU A 172 -8.36 -18.34 4.67
C GLU A 172 -9.19 -19.64 4.76
N GLY A 173 -8.52 -20.79 4.65
CA GLY A 173 -9.18 -22.11 4.66
C GLY A 173 -9.94 -22.47 3.38
N LYS A 174 -9.85 -21.68 2.31
CA LYS A 174 -10.48 -21.94 1.00
C LYS A 174 -9.42 -22.27 -0.05
N VAL A 175 -9.83 -23.00 -1.09
CA VAL A 175 -9.00 -23.18 -2.28
C VAL A 175 -8.89 -21.84 -3.01
N HIS A 176 -7.68 -21.34 -3.18
CA HIS A 176 -7.43 -20.11 -3.90
C HIS A 176 -7.88 -20.27 -5.38
N PRO A 177 -8.55 -19.28 -6.01
CA PRO A 177 -9.08 -19.41 -7.38
C PRO A 177 -8.04 -19.76 -8.45
N ALA A 178 -6.78 -19.38 -8.23
CA ALA A 178 -5.64 -19.72 -9.10
C ALA A 178 -4.92 -21.04 -8.74
N GLY A 179 -5.44 -21.83 -7.78
CA GLY A 179 -4.76 -23.02 -7.25
C GLY A 179 -3.90 -22.75 -6.02
N ALA A 180 -3.41 -23.82 -5.39
CA ALA A 180 -2.69 -23.78 -4.10
C ALA A 180 -1.20 -23.40 -4.21
N ASP A 181 -0.58 -23.60 -5.38
CA ASP A 181 0.87 -23.50 -5.54
C ASP A 181 1.34 -22.12 -6.05
N GLY A 182 2.51 -21.68 -5.58
CA GLY A 182 3.26 -20.53 -6.11
C GLY A 182 3.27 -19.29 -5.22
N ALA A 183 4.28 -18.44 -5.39
CA ALA A 183 4.38 -17.14 -4.75
C ALA A 183 3.39 -16.12 -5.35
N GLY A 184 3.29 -14.93 -4.76
CA GLY A 184 2.55 -13.79 -5.34
C GLY A 184 1.18 -13.50 -4.72
N ASP A 185 0.94 -13.95 -3.49
CA ASP A 185 -0.18 -13.49 -2.66
C ASP A 185 0.05 -12.07 -2.11
N THR A 186 1.31 -11.78 -1.76
CA THR A 186 1.77 -10.46 -1.31
C THR A 186 3.05 -10.11 -2.07
N LEU A 187 3.07 -8.92 -2.67
CA LEU A 187 4.20 -8.40 -3.44
C LEU A 187 4.79 -7.15 -2.79
N GLY A 188 6.10 -7.07 -2.79
CA GLY A 188 6.83 -5.81 -2.72
C GLY A 188 7.10 -5.30 -4.13
N LEU A 189 7.26 -3.99 -4.28
CA LEU A 189 7.55 -3.33 -5.55
C LEU A 189 8.81 -2.48 -5.44
N ARG A 190 9.72 -2.59 -6.42
CA ARG A 190 10.73 -1.55 -6.68
C ARG A 190 10.21 -0.68 -7.81
N ILE A 191 10.10 0.62 -7.59
CA ILE A 191 9.54 1.59 -8.54
C ILE A 191 10.65 2.56 -8.92
N ARG A 192 10.97 2.66 -10.21
CA ARG A 192 12.10 3.43 -10.73
C ARG A 192 11.64 4.40 -11.83
N ASP A 193 12.07 5.65 -11.73
CA ASP A 193 11.98 6.61 -12.84
C ASP A 193 13.10 6.31 -13.84
N LYS A 194 12.72 5.95 -15.07
CA LYS A 194 13.67 5.56 -16.12
C LYS A 194 14.55 6.72 -16.58
N ALA A 195 14.10 7.95 -16.46
CA ALA A 195 14.86 9.12 -16.90
C ALA A 195 16.00 9.46 -15.93
N THR A 196 15.77 9.31 -14.62
CA THR A 196 16.73 9.71 -13.58
C THR A 196 17.44 8.53 -12.93
N GLY A 197 16.91 7.33 -13.06
CA GLY A 197 17.38 6.13 -12.34
C GLY A 197 17.01 6.11 -10.85
N LYS A 198 16.38 7.18 -10.33
CA LYS A 198 15.90 7.26 -8.94
C LYS A 198 14.82 6.20 -8.71
N PHE A 199 14.84 5.56 -7.54
CA PHE A 199 13.92 4.49 -7.21
C PHE A 199 13.56 4.46 -5.72
N PHE A 200 12.48 3.76 -5.41
CA PHE A 200 12.09 3.40 -4.05
C PHE A 200 11.49 2.00 -3.98
N TYR A 201 11.37 1.48 -2.76
CA TYR A 201 10.67 0.24 -2.47
C TYR A 201 9.34 0.49 -1.76
N PHE A 202 8.32 -0.29 -2.12
CA PHE A 202 7.02 -0.28 -1.49
C PHE A 202 6.64 -1.68 -1.01
N LEU A 203 6.46 -1.82 0.30
CA LEU A 203 6.04 -3.05 0.97
C LEU A 203 4.94 -2.71 1.99
N ALA A 204 3.67 -2.89 1.61
CA ALA A 204 2.54 -2.63 2.52
C ALA A 204 2.29 -3.76 3.53
N ALA A 205 2.77 -4.97 3.24
CA ALA A 205 2.69 -6.12 4.13
C ALA A 205 3.98 -6.93 4.04
N CYS A 206 4.52 -7.32 5.19
CA CYS A 206 5.74 -8.12 5.31
C CYS A 206 5.73 -8.88 6.62
N ALA A 207 5.68 -10.22 6.57
CA ALA A 207 5.69 -11.09 7.75
C ALA A 207 7.11 -11.30 8.30
N ASP A 208 8.14 -11.23 7.45
CA ASP A 208 9.52 -11.51 7.84
C ASP A 208 10.54 -10.77 6.96
N VAL A 209 11.62 -10.31 7.57
CA VAL A 209 12.74 -9.61 6.92
C VAL A 209 13.90 -10.59 6.72
N THR A 210 13.82 -11.34 5.63
CA THR A 210 14.83 -12.32 5.23
C THR A 210 16.13 -11.66 4.78
N ASP A 211 17.22 -12.44 4.70
CA ASP A 211 18.50 -11.92 4.22
C ASP A 211 18.47 -11.50 2.74
N ASP A 212 17.64 -12.14 1.91
CA ASP A 212 17.37 -11.69 0.53
C ASP A 212 16.71 -10.30 0.54
N LEU A 213 15.71 -10.10 1.40
CA LEU A 213 15.04 -8.81 1.50
C LEU A 213 15.98 -7.73 2.03
N LYS A 214 16.82 -8.02 3.04
CA LYS A 214 17.85 -7.09 3.52
C LYS A 214 18.81 -6.70 2.40
N SER A 215 19.29 -7.68 1.63
CA SER A 215 20.20 -7.45 0.50
C SER A 215 19.55 -6.58 -0.58
N ARG A 216 18.25 -6.77 -0.82
CA ARG A 216 17.48 -5.98 -1.78
C ARG A 216 17.28 -4.52 -1.33
N LEU A 217 17.00 -4.31 -0.04
CA LEU A 217 16.72 -2.99 0.53
C LEU A 217 18.00 -2.20 0.91
N ALA A 218 19.17 -2.84 0.93
CA ALA A 218 20.43 -2.20 1.26
C ALA A 218 20.72 -1.00 0.31
N GLY A 219 21.06 0.14 0.90
CA GLY A 219 21.37 1.38 0.17
C GLY A 219 20.17 2.02 -0.54
N ALA A 220 18.93 1.62 -0.22
CA ALA A 220 17.77 2.16 -0.90
C ALA A 220 17.56 3.67 -0.60
N PRO A 221 17.27 4.51 -1.61
CA PRO A 221 16.98 5.93 -1.39
C PRO A 221 15.72 6.17 -0.56
N LEU A 222 14.73 5.27 -0.70
CA LEU A 222 13.46 5.36 0.00
C LEU A 222 12.83 3.96 0.13
N VAL A 223 12.30 3.67 1.31
CA VAL A 223 11.49 2.48 1.58
C VAL A 223 10.20 2.90 2.28
N PHE A 224 9.06 2.54 1.68
CA PHE A 224 7.79 2.39 2.40
C PHE A 224 7.69 0.95 2.89
N PHE A 225 7.48 0.77 4.19
CA PHE A 225 7.49 -0.53 4.84
C PHE A 225 6.26 -0.74 5.72
N ASP A 226 5.91 -2.00 5.93
CA ASP A 226 4.83 -2.45 6.78
C ASP A 226 4.99 -1.90 8.20
N GLY A 227 3.99 -1.16 8.64
CA GLY A 227 3.87 -0.58 9.96
C GLY A 227 2.65 -1.05 10.72
N THR A 228 2.10 -2.22 10.40
CA THR A 228 0.77 -2.63 10.90
C THR A 228 0.69 -2.61 12.41
N VAL A 229 1.64 -3.26 13.10
CA VAL A 229 1.63 -3.34 14.57
C VAL A 229 2.95 -2.88 15.18
N TRP A 230 2.90 -2.20 16.32
CA TRP A 230 4.10 -1.87 17.10
C TRP A 230 4.68 -3.12 17.75
N ARG A 231 3.81 -3.95 18.32
CA ARG A 231 4.12 -5.24 18.95
C ARG A 231 3.26 -6.34 18.37
N ASP A 232 3.80 -7.55 18.34
CA ASP A 232 3.10 -8.72 17.77
C ASP A 232 1.75 -9.01 18.47
N ASP A 233 1.66 -8.77 19.78
CA ASP A 233 0.49 -9.05 20.61
C ASP A 233 -0.45 -7.85 20.83
N GLU A 234 -0.24 -6.71 20.15
CA GLU A 234 -0.91 -5.45 20.53
C GLU A 234 -2.45 -5.50 20.40
N LEU A 235 -2.98 -6.19 19.39
CA LEU A 235 -4.42 -6.34 19.20
C LEU A 235 -5.07 -7.17 20.31
N ILE A 236 -4.35 -8.19 20.79
CA ILE A 236 -4.80 -9.07 21.88
C ILE A 236 -4.79 -8.29 23.19
N LEU A 237 -3.70 -7.58 23.48
CA LEU A 237 -3.57 -6.74 24.68
C LEU A 237 -4.60 -5.60 24.72
N ALA A 238 -4.93 -5.02 23.55
CA ALA A 238 -5.95 -3.99 23.44
C ALA A 238 -7.40 -4.54 23.48
N GLY A 239 -7.59 -5.85 23.48
CA GLY A 239 -8.92 -6.48 23.44
C GLY A 239 -9.66 -6.27 22.12
N LEU A 240 -8.94 -5.98 21.03
CA LEU A 240 -9.51 -5.66 19.71
C LEU A 240 -9.57 -6.89 18.78
N GLY A 241 -8.89 -7.97 19.13
CA GLY A 241 -8.85 -9.19 18.34
C GLY A 241 -8.13 -10.33 19.05
N ASN A 242 -8.00 -11.46 18.36
CA ASN A 242 -7.36 -12.69 18.87
C ASN A 242 -6.15 -13.15 18.04
N LYS A 243 -5.79 -12.41 16.98
CA LYS A 243 -4.63 -12.70 16.14
C LYS A 243 -3.45 -11.81 16.54
N THR A 244 -2.24 -12.36 16.48
CA THR A 244 -1.00 -11.58 16.54
C THR A 244 -0.70 -10.94 15.18
N GLY A 245 0.26 -10.01 15.11
CA GLY A 245 0.79 -9.46 13.86
C GLY A 245 1.24 -10.56 12.89
N GLN A 246 2.06 -11.49 13.36
CA GLN A 246 2.48 -12.69 12.63
C GLN A 246 1.28 -13.55 12.21
N GLY A 247 0.27 -13.65 13.08
CA GLY A 247 -1.02 -14.27 12.80
C GLY A 247 -1.78 -13.62 11.64
N MET A 248 -1.54 -12.34 11.36
CA MET A 248 -2.08 -11.60 10.22
C MET A 248 -1.10 -11.49 9.04
N GLY A 249 0.15 -11.91 9.20
CA GLY A 249 1.18 -11.80 8.16
C GLY A 249 1.98 -10.50 8.19
N HIS A 250 2.08 -9.87 9.36
CA HIS A 250 2.77 -8.61 9.58
C HIS A 250 3.87 -8.75 10.64
N ILE A 251 5.07 -8.27 10.33
CA ILE A 251 6.15 -8.10 11.29
C ILE A 251 5.84 -6.92 12.22
N ALA A 252 6.20 -7.04 13.50
CA ALA A 252 6.11 -5.92 14.41
C ALA A 252 7.17 -4.85 14.09
N MET A 253 6.85 -3.58 14.30
CA MET A 253 7.83 -2.49 14.16
C MET A 253 9.00 -2.67 15.16
N SER A 254 8.68 -3.02 16.41
CA SER A 254 9.61 -3.02 17.54
C SER A 254 10.10 -4.43 17.94
N GLY A 255 11.06 -4.46 18.85
CA GLY A 255 11.69 -5.70 19.34
C GLY A 255 12.94 -6.09 18.55
N ASP A 256 13.72 -7.02 19.11
CA ASP A 256 15.03 -7.43 18.56
C ASP A 256 14.91 -8.09 17.18
N THR A 257 13.74 -8.66 16.88
CA THR A 257 13.41 -9.27 15.58
C THR A 257 12.40 -8.43 14.79
N GLY A 258 12.07 -7.21 15.24
CA GLY A 258 11.14 -6.31 14.57
C GLY A 258 11.75 -5.56 13.38
N ALA A 259 10.91 -4.91 12.59
CA ALA A 259 11.34 -4.20 11.38
C ALA A 259 12.43 -3.15 11.64
N ILE A 260 12.33 -2.39 12.75
CA ILE A 260 13.31 -1.36 13.10
C ILE A 260 14.70 -1.97 13.30
N ALA A 261 14.80 -3.07 14.05
CA ALA A 261 16.06 -3.76 14.30
C ALA A 261 16.57 -4.47 13.03
N ALA A 262 15.69 -5.18 12.33
CA ALA A 262 16.05 -5.98 11.16
C ALA A 262 16.53 -5.16 9.95
N LEU A 263 16.05 -3.92 9.82
CA LEU A 263 16.44 -2.99 8.75
C LEU A 263 17.50 -1.97 9.20
N SER A 264 17.98 -2.07 10.44
CA SER A 264 19.05 -1.23 10.96
C SER A 264 20.37 -1.49 10.23
N GLY A 265 21.17 -0.45 10.01
CA GLY A 265 22.49 -0.57 9.39
C GLY A 265 22.49 -0.85 7.88
N LEU A 266 21.33 -0.95 7.23
CA LEU A 266 21.24 -1.21 5.77
C LEU A 266 21.55 0.02 4.89
N GLY A 267 21.81 1.19 5.48
CA GLY A 267 22.11 2.41 4.70
C GLY A 267 20.93 2.92 3.87
N ILE A 268 19.68 2.69 4.33
CA ILE A 268 18.48 3.23 3.69
C ILE A 268 18.37 4.72 4.03
N ASP A 269 18.32 5.59 3.00
CA ASP A 269 18.36 7.05 3.18
C ASP A 269 17.08 7.58 3.84
N ARG A 270 15.90 7.12 3.39
CA ARG A 270 14.60 7.52 3.93
C ARG A 270 13.73 6.30 4.19
N LYS A 271 13.18 6.21 5.41
CA LYS A 271 12.36 5.09 5.87
C LYS A 271 10.99 5.58 6.31
N ILE A 272 9.94 5.01 5.76
CA ILE A 272 8.56 5.42 6.00
C ILE A 272 7.75 4.18 6.37
N PHE A 273 7.10 4.20 7.53
CA PHE A 273 6.07 3.22 7.86
C PHE A 273 4.74 3.63 7.23
N LEU A 274 4.05 2.65 6.66
CA LEU A 274 2.72 2.76 6.06
C LEU A 274 1.91 1.51 6.45
N HIS A 275 0.61 1.50 6.15
CA HIS A 275 -0.30 0.41 6.51
C HIS A 275 -0.33 0.20 8.03
N ILE A 276 -0.55 1.29 8.79
CA ILE A 276 -0.47 1.29 10.25
C ILE A 276 -1.84 1.02 10.86
N ASN A 277 -1.95 -0.01 11.71
CA ASN A 277 -3.22 -0.36 12.32
C ASN A 277 -3.65 0.65 13.39
N ASN A 278 -4.95 0.81 13.57
CA ASN A 278 -5.53 1.74 14.53
C ASN A 278 -5.20 1.41 16.01
N SER A 279 -4.68 0.22 16.31
CA SER A 279 -4.16 -0.13 17.64
C SER A 279 -2.77 0.42 17.92
N ASN A 280 -2.02 0.81 16.90
CA ASN A 280 -0.59 1.04 17.01
C ASN A 280 -0.30 2.36 17.77
N PRO A 281 0.36 2.32 18.94
CA PRO A 281 0.63 3.52 19.75
C PRO A 281 1.61 4.50 19.10
N ALA A 282 2.38 4.09 18.09
CA ALA A 282 3.28 4.99 17.35
C ALA A 282 2.51 6.06 16.54
N LEU A 283 1.20 5.91 16.38
CA LEU A 283 0.35 6.96 15.80
C LEU A 283 0.25 8.19 16.72
N LEU A 284 0.30 8.01 18.04
CA LEU A 284 0.23 9.13 18.99
C LEU A 284 1.56 9.90 19.01
N HIS A 285 1.54 11.18 18.64
CA HIS A 285 2.76 11.99 18.49
C HIS A 285 3.67 12.00 19.74
N ASP A 286 3.09 12.04 20.94
CA ASP A 286 3.87 12.12 22.18
C ASP A 286 4.27 10.76 22.78
N SER A 287 3.88 9.65 22.14
CA SER A 287 4.14 8.31 22.67
C SER A 287 5.63 7.96 22.67
N ALA A 288 6.02 7.06 23.57
CA ALA A 288 7.40 6.58 23.61
C ALA A 288 7.73 5.83 22.31
N GLU A 289 6.75 5.12 21.77
CA GLU A 289 6.81 4.35 20.53
C GLU A 289 7.10 5.25 19.34
N ARG A 290 6.38 6.39 19.21
CA ARG A 290 6.65 7.38 18.18
C ARG A 290 8.08 7.92 18.26
N LYS A 291 8.54 8.28 19.47
CA LYS A 291 9.90 8.78 19.70
C LYS A 291 10.97 7.76 19.33
N ILE A 292 10.76 6.48 19.68
CA ILE A 292 11.70 5.39 19.33
C ILE A 292 11.79 5.23 17.81
N ALA A 293 10.64 5.22 17.11
CA ALA A 293 10.62 5.11 15.65
C ALA A 293 11.38 6.28 14.98
N GLU A 294 11.10 7.51 15.41
CA GLU A 294 11.74 8.72 14.87
C GLU A 294 13.25 8.77 15.17
N GLN A 295 13.67 8.37 16.38
CA GLN A 295 15.09 8.25 16.73
C GLN A 295 15.82 7.21 15.87
N ALA A 296 15.13 6.13 15.48
CA ALA A 296 15.64 5.16 14.53
C ALA A 296 15.58 5.63 13.06
N GLY A 297 15.13 6.86 12.80
CA GLY A 297 15.04 7.47 11.47
C GLY A 297 13.82 7.06 10.66
N TRP A 298 12.78 6.53 11.30
CA TRP A 298 11.51 6.19 10.65
C TRP A 298 10.52 7.34 10.70
N GLN A 299 9.76 7.51 9.62
CA GLN A 299 8.70 8.50 9.49
C GLN A 299 7.34 7.80 9.40
N ILE A 300 6.30 8.44 9.92
CA ILE A 300 4.90 8.04 9.72
C ILE A 300 4.21 9.22 9.02
N PRO A 301 3.83 9.08 7.74
CA PRO A 301 3.28 10.16 6.94
C PRO A 301 1.80 10.40 7.27
N ALA A 302 1.34 11.63 7.08
CA ALA A 302 -0.08 11.93 7.02
C ALA A 302 -0.61 11.67 5.60
N ASP A 303 -1.93 11.47 5.48
CA ASP A 303 -2.61 11.48 4.18
C ASP A 303 -2.34 12.82 3.45
N GLY A 304 -2.09 12.74 2.14
CA GLY A 304 -1.68 13.86 1.29
C GLY A 304 -0.17 14.17 1.30
N THR A 305 0.66 13.43 2.05
CA THR A 305 2.12 13.65 2.05
C THR A 305 2.71 13.46 0.65
N GLU A 306 3.36 14.50 0.12
CA GLU A 306 4.04 14.46 -1.18
C GLU A 306 5.54 14.19 -1.02
N ILE A 307 6.08 13.34 -1.90
CA ILE A 307 7.50 12.97 -1.94
C ILE A 307 7.97 13.01 -3.39
N THR A 308 9.14 13.63 -3.62
CA THR A 308 9.81 13.62 -4.92
C THR A 308 11.17 12.96 -4.79
N LEU A 309 11.52 12.09 -5.74
CA LEU A 309 12.83 11.47 -5.86
C LEU A 309 13.62 12.05 -7.04
#